data_AF-A0A540VL84-F1
#
_entry.id   AF-A0A540VL84-F1
#
_cell.length_a   1.000
_cell.length_b   1.000
_cell.length_c   1.000
_cell.angle_alpha   90.00
_cell.angle_beta   90.00
_cell.angle_gamma   90.00
#
_symmetry.space_group_name_H-M   'P 1'
#
loop_
_entity.id
_entity.type
_entity.pdbx_description
1 polymer ?
#
loop_
_entity_poly.entity_id
_entity_poly.type
_entity_poly.pdbx_seq_one_letter_code
_entity_poly.pdbx_strand_id
1 'polypeptide(L)'
;MKPEFGIHFLRQFQELLAEGGFVATYKFALLQALADLSVEVPADRDESMRLELDQIAEKFIEYYWNQARPFREEVLRQNTRGQAEIVSLVQDYRGQTEGRLGALRSDRRNLIA
;
A
#
# COMPACT_ATOMS: atom_id res chain seq x y z
N MET A 1 -19.34 -9.33 -6.98
CA MET A 1 -19.64 -7.89 -7.15
C MET A 1 -20.39 -7.71 -8.46
N LYS A 2 -21.48 -6.94 -8.49
CA LYS A 2 -22.12 -6.61 -9.79
C LYS A 2 -21.24 -5.60 -10.54
N PRO A 3 -21.06 -5.72 -11.88
CA PRO A 3 -20.10 -4.91 -12.64
C PRO A 3 -20.23 -3.38 -12.45
N GLU A 4 -21.46 -2.91 -12.27
CA GLU A 4 -21.80 -1.50 -12.05
C GLU A 4 -21.19 -0.90 -10.77
N PHE A 5 -21.06 -1.70 -9.70
CA PHE A 5 -20.45 -1.25 -8.44
C PHE A 5 -18.94 -1.11 -8.55
N GLY A 6 -18.28 -2.01 -9.27
CA GLY A 6 -16.83 -1.95 -9.50
C GLY A 6 -16.45 -0.71 -10.30
N ILE A 7 -17.23 -0.37 -11.33
CA ILE A 7 -17.00 0.84 -12.13
C ILE A 7 -17.19 2.12 -11.30
N HIS A 8 -18.23 2.16 -10.46
CA HIS A 8 -18.46 3.32 -9.58
C HIS A 8 -17.32 3.51 -8.57
N PHE A 9 -16.89 2.43 -7.91
CA PHE A 9 -15.77 2.46 -6.98
C PHE A 9 -14.49 2.94 -7.67
N LEU A 10 -14.13 2.37 -8.82
CA LEU A 10 -12.95 2.77 -9.59
C LEU A 10 -13.01 4.24 -10.01
N ARG A 11 -14.19 4.77 -10.36
CA ARG A 11 -14.37 6.17 -10.72
C ARG A 11 -14.16 7.11 -9.52
N GLN A 12 -14.77 6.80 -8.38
CA GLN A 12 -14.54 7.55 -7.14
C GLN A 12 -13.06 7.52 -6.74
N PHE A 13 -12.40 6.40 -7.01
CA PHE A 13 -10.97 6.25 -6.80
C PHE A 13 -10.13 7.15 -7.71
N GLN A 14 -10.46 7.19 -9.01
CA GLN A 14 -9.80 8.06 -9.97
C GLN A 14 -10.01 9.55 -9.65
N GLU A 15 -11.21 9.92 -9.21
CA GLU A 15 -11.53 11.27 -8.74
C GLU A 15 -10.69 11.63 -7.51
N LEU A 16 -10.62 10.75 -6.50
CA LEU A 16 -9.77 10.94 -5.32
C LEU A 16 -8.28 11.12 -5.70
N LEU A 17 -7.81 10.36 -6.69
CA LEU A 17 -6.44 10.44 -7.20
C LEU A 17 -6.15 11.71 -8.01
N ALA A 18 -7.13 12.21 -8.76
CA ALA A 18 -6.99 13.41 -9.57
C ALA A 18 -7.13 14.69 -8.74
N GLU A 19 -8.03 14.70 -7.76
CA GLU A 19 -8.27 15.83 -6.85
C GLU A 19 -7.25 15.88 -5.72
N GLY A 20 -6.80 14.71 -5.25
CA GLY A 20 -5.70 14.61 -4.33
C GLY A 20 -4.43 15.06 -5.03
N GLY A 21 -4.01 16.30 -4.78
CA GLY A 21 -2.67 16.81 -5.12
C GLY A 21 -1.59 16.06 -4.34
N PHE A 22 -1.52 14.74 -4.54
CA PHE A 22 -0.68 13.83 -3.80
C PHE A 22 0.76 14.03 -4.27
N VAL A 23 1.50 14.81 -3.48
CA VAL A 23 2.97 14.87 -3.57
C VAL A 23 3.59 13.52 -3.12
N ALA A 24 2.79 12.65 -2.49
CA ALA A 24 3.22 11.45 -1.81
C ALA A 24 2.77 10.16 -2.50
N THR A 25 3.71 9.43 -3.10
CA THR A 25 3.52 8.13 -3.75
C THR A 25 3.06 7.03 -2.78
N TYR A 26 3.35 7.14 -1.47
CA TYR A 26 2.84 6.15 -0.51
C TYR A 26 1.31 6.17 -0.41
N LYS A 27 0.66 7.33 -0.56
CA LYS A 27 -0.81 7.41 -0.55
C LYS A 27 -1.40 6.69 -1.76
N PHE A 28 -0.73 6.80 -2.91
CA PHE A 28 -1.10 6.07 -4.11
C PHE A 28 -0.95 4.55 -3.92
N ALA A 29 0.15 4.08 -3.33
CA ALA A 29 0.33 2.66 -3.01
C ALA A 29 -0.75 2.11 -2.07
N LEU A 30 -1.16 2.88 -1.05
CA LEU A 30 -2.22 2.47 -0.13
C LEU A 30 -3.56 2.37 -0.83
N LEU A 31 -3.86 3.36 -1.68
CA LEU A 31 -5.07 3.36 -2.48
C LEU A 31 -5.09 2.15 -3.42
N GLN A 32 -4.02 1.91 -4.18
CA GLN A 32 -3.94 0.73 -5.04
C GLN A 32 -4.15 -0.58 -4.25
N ALA A 33 -3.59 -0.68 -3.04
CA ALA A 33 -3.78 -1.84 -2.17
C ALA A 33 -5.24 -2.06 -1.79
N LEU A 34 -5.96 -1.00 -1.42
CA LEU A 34 -7.39 -1.08 -1.08
C LEU A 34 -8.25 -1.44 -2.29
N ALA A 35 -7.92 -0.92 -3.48
CA ALA A 35 -8.64 -1.23 -4.71
C ALA A 35 -8.53 -2.71 -5.05
N ASP A 36 -7.33 -3.29 -5.00
CA ASP A 36 -7.14 -4.71 -5.30
C ASP A 36 -7.77 -5.61 -4.23
N LEU A 37 -7.64 -5.26 -2.94
CA LEU A 37 -8.29 -5.99 -1.85
C LEU A 37 -9.82 -5.99 -1.98
N SER A 38 -10.42 -4.92 -2.53
CA SER A 38 -11.86 -4.84 -2.76
C SER A 38 -12.39 -5.83 -3.82
N VAL A 39 -11.49 -6.39 -4.64
CA VAL A 39 -11.81 -7.38 -5.66
C VAL A 39 -11.41 -8.78 -5.20
N GLU A 40 -10.29 -8.89 -4.48
CA GLU A 40 -9.72 -10.17 -4.05
C GLU A 40 -10.42 -10.77 -2.82
N VAL A 41 -10.90 -9.92 -1.91
CA VAL A 41 -11.55 -10.39 -0.68
C VAL A 41 -13.04 -10.61 -0.97
N PRO A 42 -13.56 -11.83 -0.76
CA PRO A 42 -14.98 -12.08 -0.94
C PRO A 42 -15.80 -11.31 0.08
N ALA A 43 -16.96 -10.81 -0.34
CA ALA A 43 -17.94 -10.24 0.58
C ALA A 43 -18.59 -11.34 1.44
N ASP A 44 -18.95 -10.97 2.66
CA ASP A 44 -19.75 -11.77 3.57
C ASP A 44 -21.20 -11.88 3.05
N ARG A 45 -22.01 -12.72 3.73
CA ARG A 45 -23.41 -12.98 3.33
C ARG A 45 -24.30 -11.73 3.40
N ASP A 46 -23.92 -10.75 4.20
CA ASP A 46 -24.60 -9.46 4.37
C ASP A 46 -24.07 -8.39 3.40
N GLU A 47 -23.29 -8.78 2.40
CA GLU A 47 -22.62 -7.90 1.44
C GLU A 47 -21.55 -6.98 2.06
N SER A 48 -21.23 -7.15 3.35
CA SER A 48 -20.10 -6.47 3.97
C SER A 48 -18.77 -7.09 3.52
N MET A 49 -17.69 -6.34 3.65
CA MET A 49 -16.35 -6.83 3.38
C MET A 49 -15.46 -6.46 4.56
N ARG A 50 -14.80 -7.46 5.13
CA ARG A 50 -13.88 -7.28 6.25
C ARG A 50 -12.44 -7.38 5.76
N LEU A 51 -11.67 -6.32 6.03
CA LEU A 51 -10.24 -6.27 5.75
C LEU A 51 -9.49 -6.15 7.07
N GLU A 52 -8.64 -7.14 7.36
CA GLU A 52 -7.73 -7.06 8.50
C GLU A 52 -6.58 -6.10 8.16
N LEU A 53 -6.12 -5.36 9.17
CA LEU A 53 -5.07 -4.34 8.98
C LEU A 53 -3.79 -4.95 8.37
N ASP A 54 -3.47 -6.18 8.75
CA ASP A 54 -2.31 -6.91 8.23
C ASP A 54 -2.42 -7.17 6.72
N GLN A 55 -3.61 -7.49 6.21
CA GLN A 55 -3.83 -7.69 4.77
C GLN A 55 -3.57 -6.39 3.99
N ILE A 56 -4.02 -5.27 4.56
CA ILE A 56 -3.79 -3.94 3.99
C ILE A 56 -2.30 -3.62 4.02
N ALA A 57 -1.63 -3.82 5.16
CA ALA A 57 -0.21 -3.53 5.33
C ALA A 57 0.67 -4.34 4.38
N GLU A 58 0.39 -5.64 4.20
CA GLU A 58 1.11 -6.54 3.31
C GLU A 58 1.01 -6.12 1.84
N LYS A 59 -0.21 -5.84 1.37
CA LYS A 59 -0.44 -5.45 -0.02
C LYS A 59 0.08 -4.03 -0.28
N PHE A 60 -0.08 -3.13 0.68
CA PHE A 60 0.49 -1.79 0.64
C PHE A 60 2.01 -1.82 0.50
N ILE A 61 2.71 -2.58 1.36
CA ILE A 61 4.18 -2.60 1.34
C ILE A 61 4.70 -3.22 0.05
N GLU A 62 4.01 -4.19 -0.54
CA GLU A 62 4.35 -4.76 -1.84
C GLU A 62 4.36 -3.70 -2.96
N TYR A 63 3.35 -2.83 -2.99
CA TYR A 63 3.29 -1.74 -3.97
C TYR A 63 4.28 -0.63 -3.67
N TYR A 64 4.31 -0.18 -2.42
CA TYR A 64 5.17 0.95 -2.05
C TYR A 64 6.65 0.59 -2.15
N TRP A 65 7.02 -0.66 -1.88
CA TRP A 65 8.38 -1.14 -2.09
C TRP A 65 8.82 -0.95 -3.54
N ASN A 66 8.01 -1.34 -4.51
CA ASN A 66 8.39 -1.16 -5.92
C ASN A 66 8.50 0.32 -6.30
N GLN A 67 7.57 1.15 -5.80
CA GLN A 67 7.58 2.60 -6.08
C GLN A 67 8.77 3.33 -5.44
N ALA A 68 9.20 2.94 -4.24
CA ALA A 68 10.36 3.52 -3.56
C ALA A 68 11.70 2.98 -4.08
N ARG A 69 11.70 1.95 -4.96
CA ARG A 69 12.93 1.28 -5.43
C ARG A 69 13.92 2.17 -6.18
N PRO A 70 13.50 3.10 -7.05
CA PRO A 70 14.41 4.00 -7.76
C PRO A 70 15.14 4.99 -6.86
N PHE A 71 14.66 5.23 -5.64
CA PHE A 71 15.09 6.31 -4.76
C PHE A 71 15.86 5.79 -3.55
N ARG A 72 16.89 4.96 -3.80
CA ARG A 72 17.74 4.38 -2.74
C ARG A 72 18.77 5.36 -2.19
N GLU A 73 19.32 6.21 -3.06
CA GLU A 73 20.39 7.15 -2.71
C GLU A 73 19.88 8.58 -2.51
N GLU A 74 18.65 8.86 -2.98
CA GLU A 74 18.00 10.16 -2.85
C GLU A 74 16.77 10.08 -1.94
N VAL A 75 16.63 11.04 -1.04
CA VAL A 75 15.50 11.10 -0.11
C VAL A 75 14.23 11.51 -0.87
N LEU A 76 13.35 10.54 -1.12
CA LEU A 76 12.05 10.78 -1.71
C LEU A 76 11.22 11.71 -0.81
N ARG A 77 11.03 12.99 -1.18
CA ARG A 77 10.21 13.91 -0.36
C ARG A 77 8.74 13.58 -0.55
N GLN A 78 8.08 13.13 0.51
CA GLN A 78 6.69 12.66 0.47
C GLN A 78 5.72 13.58 1.21
N ASN A 79 6.15 14.79 1.53
CA ASN A 79 5.31 15.81 2.16
C ASN A 79 5.81 17.22 1.81
N THR A 80 4.92 18.20 1.92
CA THR A 80 5.25 19.63 1.77
C THR A 80 6.04 20.17 2.97
N ARG A 81 5.96 19.52 4.14
CA ARG A 81 6.82 19.76 5.32
C ARG A 81 7.23 18.44 5.97
N GLY A 82 8.51 18.31 6.32
CA GLY A 82 9.06 17.09 6.94
C GLY A 82 9.13 15.90 5.97
N GLN A 83 9.34 14.70 6.53
CA GLN A 83 9.34 13.43 5.81
C GLN A 83 8.23 12.53 6.36
N ALA A 84 7.57 11.76 5.50
CA ALA A 84 6.59 10.78 5.95
C ALA A 84 7.29 9.61 6.64
N GLU A 85 6.84 9.24 7.85
CA GLU A 85 7.45 8.19 8.68
C GLU A 85 7.61 6.85 7.96
N ILE A 86 6.64 6.52 7.09
CA ILE A 86 6.69 5.30 6.27
C ILE A 86 7.90 5.25 5.32
N VAL A 87 8.39 6.40 4.86
CA VAL A 87 9.60 6.47 4.02
C VAL A 87 10.81 6.01 4.82
N SER A 88 10.95 6.50 6.06
CA SER A 88 12.05 6.12 6.94
C SER A 88 12.00 4.63 7.27
N LEU A 89 10.84 4.12 7.68
CA LEU A 89 10.65 2.70 7.99
C LEU A 89 11.03 1.78 6.82
N VAL A 90 10.64 2.15 5.59
CA VAL A 90 10.98 1.38 4.39
C VAL A 90 12.48 1.43 4.08
N GLN A 91 13.14 2.58 4.24
CA GLN A 91 14.58 2.70 4.01
C GLN A 91 15.39 1.93 5.05
N ASP A 92 15.02 2.03 6.33
CA ASP A 92 15.68 1.32 7.43
C ASP A 92 15.63 -0.20 7.21
N TYR A 93 14.47 -0.71 6.78
CA TYR A 93 14.29 -2.14 6.54
C TYR A 93 14.99 -2.62 5.25
N ARG A 94 15.13 -1.75 4.24
CA ARG A 94 15.94 -2.05 3.05
C ARG A 94 17.40 -2.21 3.37
N GLY A 95 17.94 -1.37 4.24
CA GLY A 95 19.31 -1.48 4.74
C GLY A 95 19.57 -2.83 5.40
N GLN A 96 18.57 -3.39 6.09
CA GLN A 96 18.66 -4.67 6.80
C GLN A 96 18.49 -5.91 5.89
N THR A 97 17.87 -5.77 4.70
CA THR A 97 17.44 -6.90 3.87
C THR A 97 18.05 -6.94 2.45
N GLU A 98 19.05 -6.09 2.18
CA GLU A 98 19.62 -5.86 0.83
C GLU A 98 18.54 -5.50 -0.23
N GLY A 99 17.39 -5.01 0.21
CA GLY A 99 16.27 -4.68 -0.69
C GLY A 99 15.44 -5.89 -1.16
N ARG A 100 15.52 -7.06 -0.51
CA ARG A 100 14.67 -8.23 -0.81
C ARG A 100 13.35 -8.21 -0.02
N LEU A 101 12.23 -8.00 -0.71
CA LEU A 101 10.88 -8.04 -0.11
C LEU A 101 10.53 -9.41 0.51
N GLY A 102 11.10 -10.51 -0.01
CA GLY A 102 10.89 -11.85 0.54
C GLY A 102 11.39 -12.01 1.98
N ALA A 103 12.41 -11.25 2.40
CA ALA A 103 12.90 -11.26 3.77
C ALA A 103 11.85 -10.67 4.74
N LEU A 104 11.11 -9.63 4.31
CA LEU A 104 10.02 -9.01 5.09
C LEU A 104 8.86 -9.98 5.36
N ARG A 105 8.53 -10.84 4.37
CA ARG A 105 7.53 -11.92 4.55
C ARG A 105 8.03 -13.06 5.46
N SER A 106 9.35 -13.18 5.65
CA SER A 106 9.97 -14.23 6.46
C SER A 106 10.00 -13.86 7.94
N ASP A 107 10.25 -12.58 8.23
CA ASP A 107 10.32 -12.05 9.60
C ASP A 107 8.98 -12.17 10.35
N ARG A 108 7.85 -11.99 9.63
CA ARG A 108 6.49 -12.24 10.18
C ARG A 108 6.29 -13.68 10.68
N ARG A 109 6.90 -14.68 10.04
CA ARG A 109 6.79 -16.08 10.48
C ARG A 109 7.51 -16.33 11.81
N ASN A 110 8.49 -15.50 12.17
CA ASN A 110 9.24 -15.62 13.42
C ASN A 110 8.61 -14.85 14.59
N LEU A 111 7.68 -13.93 14.33
CA LEU A 111 6.99 -13.15 15.38
C LEU A 111 5.70 -13.79 15.89
N ILE A 112 5.19 -14.83 15.20
CA ILE A 112 3.95 -15.55 15.53
C ILE A 112 4.25 -17.04 15.88
N ALA A 113 5.53 -17.39 16.04
CA ALA A 113 6.01 -18.70 16.48
C ALA A 113 6.60 -18.59 17.88
#